data_AF-G3RF39-F1
#
_entry.id   AF-G3RF39-F1
#
_cell.length_a   1.000
_cell.length_b   1.000
_cell.length_c   1.000
_cell.angle_alpha   90.00
_cell.angle_beta   90.00
_cell.angle_gamma   90.00
#
_symmetry.space_group_name_H-M   'P 1'
#
loop_
_entity.id
_entity.type
_entity.pdbx_description
1 polymer ?
#
loop_
_entity_poly.entity_id
_entity_poly.type
_entity_poly.pdbx_seq_one_letter_code
_entity_poly.pdbx_strand_id
1 'polypeptide(L)'
;MPLALTLLLLSGLGAPGGWGCLQCDPLVLEALGHLRSALIPSRFQLEQLQARARAVLMGMEGPFFRDYALNVFVGKVETNQLDLVASFVKNQTQRLMGNSLKDEPLLEELVTLRANVIKELKKVLISYELKACNPKLCRLLKEEVLDCLHCQRITPKCVHKKYCFACTYRQNRKLLLQ
;
A
#
# COMPACT_ATOMS: atom_id res chain seq x y z
N MET A 1 -7.70 49.99 9.99
CA MET A 1 -7.98 48.55 10.01
C MET A 1 -7.05 47.85 9.03
N PRO A 2 -6.12 46.99 9.49
CA PRO A 2 -5.48 46.02 8.62
C PRO A 2 -5.49 44.64 9.31
N LEU A 3 -6.60 43.91 9.22
CA LEU A 3 -6.74 42.54 9.77
C LEU A 3 -6.89 41.50 8.65
N ALA A 4 -6.37 41.78 7.46
CA ALA A 4 -6.61 40.93 6.28
C ALA A 4 -5.33 40.34 5.65
N LEU A 5 -4.17 40.48 6.28
CA LEU A 5 -2.87 40.13 5.66
C LEU A 5 -2.06 39.05 6.41
N THR A 6 -2.72 38.23 7.23
CA THR A 6 -2.07 37.12 7.96
C THR A 6 -2.63 35.72 7.66
N LEU A 7 -3.65 35.60 6.81
CA LEU A 7 -4.29 34.30 6.52
C LEU A 7 -3.67 33.50 5.35
N LEU A 8 -2.66 34.02 4.66
CA LEU A 8 -2.04 33.37 3.49
C LEU A 8 -0.87 32.43 3.80
N LEU A 9 -0.55 32.20 5.09
CA LEU A 9 0.62 31.41 5.51
C LEU A 9 0.31 29.96 5.94
N LEU A 10 -0.93 29.48 5.80
CA LEU A 10 -1.30 28.09 6.20
C LEU A 10 -1.52 27.14 5.01
N SER A 11 -1.47 27.61 3.78
CA SER A 11 -1.67 26.80 2.57
C SER A 11 -0.37 26.32 1.95
N GLY A 12 0.55 25.83 2.78
CA GLY A 12 1.86 25.32 2.34
C GLY A 12 2.28 24.06 3.10
N LEU A 13 2.51 22.99 2.33
CA LEU A 13 3.21 21.75 2.71
C LEU A 13 2.42 20.65 3.43
N GLY A 14 1.24 20.34 2.92
CA GLY A 14 0.97 18.95 2.58
C GLY A 14 1.14 18.79 1.08
N ALA A 15 2.35 18.51 0.58
CA ALA A 15 2.38 17.72 -0.67
C ALA A 15 1.46 16.53 -0.41
N PRO A 16 0.51 16.15 -1.29
CA PRO A 16 -0.36 15.01 -1.03
C PRO A 16 0.57 13.83 -0.73
N GLY A 17 0.71 13.52 0.56
CA GLY A 17 1.81 12.68 1.05
C GLY A 17 1.59 11.33 0.41
N GLY A 18 2.43 10.99 -0.57
CA GLY A 18 2.04 10.14 -1.69
C GLY A 18 1.19 8.95 -1.26
N TRP A 19 -0.07 9.02 -1.64
CA TRP A 19 -1.05 8.01 -1.38
C TRP A 19 -0.61 6.81 -2.24
N GLY A 20 -0.23 5.73 -1.57
CA GLY A 20 0.31 4.54 -2.20
C GLY A 20 -0.75 3.63 -2.77
N CYS A 21 -0.32 2.60 -3.50
CA CYS A 21 -1.20 1.74 -4.27
C CYS A 21 -2.51 1.34 -3.56
N LEU A 22 -2.42 0.78 -2.33
CA LEU A 22 -3.60 0.45 -1.55
C LEU A 22 -4.22 1.65 -0.83
N GLN A 23 -3.41 2.64 -0.46
CA GLN A 23 -3.86 3.87 0.17
C GLN A 23 -4.62 4.80 -0.80
N CYS A 24 -4.59 4.54 -2.10
CA CYS A 24 -5.45 5.21 -3.08
C CYS A 24 -6.93 4.86 -2.91
N ASP A 25 -7.27 3.75 -2.23
CA ASP A 25 -8.65 3.41 -1.86
C ASP A 25 -8.96 4.02 -0.47
N PRO A 26 -9.87 5.03 -0.37
CA PRO A 26 -10.21 5.67 0.90
C PRO A 26 -10.80 4.69 1.91
N LEU A 27 -11.49 3.64 1.46
CA LEU A 27 -12.09 2.64 2.35
C LEU A 27 -11.02 1.74 2.98
N VAL A 28 -9.89 1.53 2.32
CA VAL A 28 -8.74 0.83 2.91
C VAL A 28 -8.13 1.66 4.04
N LEU A 29 -7.96 2.96 3.82
CA LEU A 29 -7.43 3.87 4.85
C LEU A 29 -8.39 3.99 6.04
N GLU A 30 -9.69 4.10 5.79
CA GLU A 30 -10.70 4.13 6.84
C GLU A 30 -10.67 2.84 7.67
N ALA A 31 -10.63 1.67 7.00
CA ALA A 31 -10.57 0.38 7.66
C ALA A 31 -9.33 0.22 8.57
N LEU A 32 -8.14 0.61 8.08
CA LEU A 32 -6.90 0.57 8.87
C LEU A 32 -6.91 1.59 10.01
N GLY A 33 -7.37 2.82 9.72
CA GLY A 33 -7.52 3.88 10.70
C GLY A 33 -8.46 3.49 11.83
N HIS A 34 -9.56 2.79 11.52
CA HIS A 34 -10.50 2.30 12.51
C HIS A 34 -9.91 1.22 13.42
N LEU A 35 -9.10 0.29 12.89
CA LEU A 35 -8.33 -0.63 13.74
C LEU A 35 -7.43 0.19 14.69
N ARG A 36 -6.74 1.20 14.18
CA ARG A 36 -5.79 2.00 14.97
C ARG A 36 -6.48 2.84 16.06
N SER A 37 -7.62 3.45 15.76
CA SER A 37 -8.31 4.37 16.67
C SER A 37 -9.25 3.67 17.64
N ALA A 38 -9.87 2.54 17.25
CA ALA A 38 -10.85 1.84 18.07
C ALA A 38 -10.33 0.52 18.67
N LEU A 39 -9.69 -0.33 17.86
CA LEU A 39 -9.24 -1.66 18.31
C LEU A 39 -8.03 -1.55 19.24
N ILE A 40 -7.01 -0.77 18.86
CA ILE A 40 -5.76 -0.72 19.60
C ILE A 40 -5.94 -0.19 21.04
N PRO A 41 -6.64 0.92 21.29
CA PRO A 41 -6.83 1.41 22.66
C PRO A 41 -7.70 0.50 23.54
N SER A 42 -8.59 -0.30 22.94
CA SER A 42 -9.53 -1.13 23.69
C SER A 42 -9.01 -2.53 24.04
N ARG A 43 -7.93 -3.00 23.37
CA ARG A 43 -7.49 -4.41 23.46
C ARG A 43 -6.03 -4.63 23.81
N PHE A 44 -5.28 -3.56 24.04
CA PHE A 44 -3.90 -3.63 24.51
C PHE A 44 -3.79 -2.99 25.88
N GLN A 45 -3.35 -3.75 26.87
CA GLN A 45 -3.12 -3.29 28.24
C GLN A 45 -1.66 -2.89 28.46
N LEU A 46 -0.75 -3.56 27.76
CA LEU A 46 0.69 -3.28 27.85
C LEU A 46 1.07 -2.17 26.86
N GLU A 47 1.56 -1.05 27.38
CA GLU A 47 1.94 0.12 26.57
C GLU A 47 2.92 -0.23 25.44
N GLN A 48 3.89 -1.11 25.73
CA GLN A 48 4.88 -1.54 24.73
C GLN A 48 4.23 -2.29 23.57
N LEU A 49 3.26 -3.17 23.84
CA LEU A 49 2.54 -3.90 22.79
C LEU A 49 1.61 -2.98 22.03
N GLN A 50 0.93 -2.06 22.72
CA GLN A 50 0.10 -1.04 22.11
C GLN A 50 0.89 -0.16 21.12
N ALA A 51 2.09 0.29 21.53
CA ALA A 51 2.97 1.08 20.68
C ALA A 51 3.41 0.31 19.42
N ARG A 52 3.77 -0.98 19.57
CA ARG A 52 4.10 -1.86 18.43
C ARG A 52 2.91 -2.05 17.50
N ALA A 53 1.73 -2.32 18.02
CA ALA A 53 0.52 -2.52 17.24
C ALA A 53 0.14 -1.25 16.45
N ARG A 54 0.23 -0.08 17.10
CA ARG A 54 0.04 1.23 16.45
C ARG A 54 1.06 1.45 15.33
N ALA A 55 2.33 1.10 15.54
CA ALA A 55 3.37 1.24 14.53
C ALA A 55 3.14 0.33 13.30
N VAL A 56 2.62 -0.89 13.50
CA VAL A 56 2.24 -1.79 12.40
C VAL A 56 1.18 -1.13 11.51
N LEU A 57 0.10 -0.63 12.10
CA LEU A 57 -1.00 0.00 11.36
C LEU A 57 -0.59 1.32 10.72
N MET A 58 0.14 2.18 11.44
CA MET A 58 0.68 3.42 10.86
C MET A 58 1.59 3.15 9.66
N GLY A 59 2.39 2.07 9.70
CA GLY A 59 3.19 1.66 8.55
C GLY A 59 2.33 1.27 7.34
N MET A 60 1.18 0.64 7.57
CA MET A 60 0.23 0.27 6.51
C MET A 60 -0.61 1.44 5.99
N GLU A 61 -0.98 2.40 6.84
CA GLU A 61 -1.63 3.66 6.46
C GLU A 61 -0.66 4.58 5.70
N GLY A 62 0.63 4.50 6.02
CA GLY A 62 1.70 5.29 5.42
C GLY A 62 2.14 4.82 4.03
N PRO A 63 3.30 5.30 3.54
CA PRO A 63 3.73 5.07 2.16
C PRO A 63 4.25 3.65 1.86
N PHE A 64 4.22 2.73 2.82
CA PHE A 64 4.89 1.43 2.68
C PHE A 64 4.48 0.65 1.41
N PHE A 65 3.17 0.54 1.10
CA PHE A 65 2.73 -0.18 -0.10
C PHE A 65 3.06 0.56 -1.39
N ARG A 66 3.09 1.91 -1.38
CA ARG A 66 3.61 2.73 -2.47
C ARG A 66 5.05 2.36 -2.77
N ASP A 67 5.89 2.43 -1.74
CA ASP A 67 7.33 2.28 -1.86
C ASP A 67 7.67 0.84 -2.24
N TYR A 68 6.92 -0.13 -1.74
CA TYR A 68 7.00 -1.52 -2.18
C TYR A 68 6.71 -1.65 -3.68
N ALA A 69 5.60 -1.07 -4.16
CA ALA A 69 5.23 -1.13 -5.57
C ALA A 69 6.22 -0.41 -6.49
N LEU A 70 6.78 0.73 -6.08
CA LEU A 70 7.68 1.54 -6.89
C LEU A 70 9.15 1.07 -6.86
N ASN A 71 9.61 0.55 -5.73
CA ASN A 71 11.01 0.13 -5.58
C ASN A 71 11.25 -1.30 -6.04
N VAL A 72 10.23 -2.18 -5.93
CA VAL A 72 10.34 -3.60 -6.26
C VAL A 72 9.76 -3.91 -7.64
N PHE A 73 8.75 -3.16 -8.07
CA PHE A 73 7.98 -3.35 -9.30
C PHE A 73 7.90 -2.04 -10.10
N VAL A 74 7.13 -2.04 -11.18
CA VAL A 74 6.93 -0.86 -12.05
C VAL A 74 5.96 0.20 -11.49
N GLY A 75 5.47 0.03 -10.26
CA GLY A 75 4.58 1.00 -9.61
C GLY A 75 3.18 1.12 -10.19
N LYS A 76 2.71 0.10 -10.92
CA LYS A 76 1.39 0.10 -11.57
C LYS A 76 0.71 -1.24 -11.39
N VAL A 77 -0.62 -1.22 -11.34
CA VAL A 77 -1.45 -2.41 -11.11
C VAL A 77 -2.79 -2.26 -11.83
N GLU A 78 -3.35 -3.35 -12.34
CA GLU A 78 -4.70 -3.35 -12.91
C GLU A 78 -5.74 -3.01 -11.82
N THR A 79 -6.66 -2.08 -12.10
CA THR A 79 -7.60 -1.54 -11.10
C THR A 79 -8.49 -2.63 -10.53
N ASN A 80 -9.08 -3.46 -11.39
CA ASN A 80 -9.92 -4.59 -10.99
C ASN A 80 -9.21 -5.60 -10.07
N GLN A 81 -7.91 -5.83 -10.28
CA GLN A 81 -7.11 -6.72 -9.43
C GLN A 81 -6.80 -6.06 -8.09
N LEU A 82 -6.52 -4.76 -8.09
CA LEU A 82 -6.29 -4.01 -6.87
C LEU A 82 -7.56 -3.93 -6.00
N ASP A 83 -8.75 -3.81 -6.60
CA ASP A 83 -10.03 -3.81 -5.90
C ASP A 83 -10.26 -5.11 -5.09
N LEU A 84 -9.74 -6.24 -5.59
CA LEU A 84 -9.75 -7.52 -4.86
C LEU A 84 -8.84 -7.47 -3.62
N VAL A 85 -7.67 -6.85 -3.73
CA VAL A 85 -6.74 -6.68 -2.60
C VAL A 85 -7.33 -5.71 -1.58
N ALA A 86 -7.95 -4.62 -2.02
CA ALA A 86 -8.64 -3.68 -1.14
C ALA A 86 -9.80 -4.36 -0.40
N SER A 87 -10.59 -5.18 -1.10
CA SER A 87 -11.66 -5.98 -0.51
C SER A 87 -11.12 -7.02 0.48
N PHE A 88 -9.99 -7.65 0.18
CA PHE A 88 -9.29 -8.51 1.12
C PHE A 88 -8.92 -7.77 2.41
N VAL A 89 -8.30 -6.58 2.31
CA VAL A 89 -7.95 -5.76 3.48
C VAL A 89 -9.19 -5.46 4.33
N LYS A 90 -10.26 -4.96 3.71
CA LYS A 90 -11.53 -4.63 4.39
C LYS A 90 -12.13 -5.84 5.10
N ASN A 91 -12.13 -7.01 4.47
CA ASN A 91 -12.64 -8.23 5.07
C ASN A 91 -11.78 -8.68 6.27
N GLN A 92 -10.45 -8.58 6.17
CA GLN A 92 -9.58 -8.96 7.29
C GLN A 92 -9.69 -7.97 8.45
N THR A 93 -9.80 -6.66 8.20
CA THR A 93 -9.98 -5.67 9.27
C THR A 93 -11.32 -5.88 9.99
N GLN A 94 -12.40 -6.17 9.26
CA GLN A 94 -13.70 -6.51 9.86
C GLN A 94 -13.62 -7.76 10.73
N ARG A 95 -12.89 -8.81 10.29
CA ARG A 95 -12.65 -10.01 11.11
C ARG A 95 -11.89 -9.70 12.40
N LEU A 96 -10.88 -8.83 12.33
CA LEU A 96 -10.12 -8.39 13.51
C LEU A 96 -10.99 -7.62 14.49
N MET A 97 -11.86 -6.73 13.99
CA MET A 97 -12.84 -6.03 14.82
C MET A 97 -13.81 -6.99 15.52
N GLY A 98 -14.22 -8.07 14.85
CA GLY A 98 -15.17 -9.05 15.38
C GLY A 98 -14.57 -10.11 16.31
N ASN A 99 -13.25 -10.31 16.30
CA ASN A 99 -12.60 -11.29 17.20
C ASN A 99 -12.51 -10.78 18.64
N SER A 100 -12.02 -11.59 19.58
CA SER A 100 -11.85 -11.22 21.00
C SER A 100 -10.38 -11.21 21.47
N LEU A 101 -9.43 -11.30 20.54
CA LEU A 101 -8.00 -11.36 20.84
C LEU A 101 -7.52 -10.04 21.48
N LYS A 102 -6.52 -10.14 22.35
CA LYS A 102 -5.91 -9.02 23.08
C LYS A 102 -4.40 -9.14 23.05
N ASP A 103 -3.71 -8.05 23.35
CA ASP A 103 -2.26 -8.00 23.57
C ASP A 103 -1.45 -8.79 22.53
N GLU A 104 -0.61 -9.73 22.95
CA GLU A 104 0.33 -10.44 22.08
C GLU A 104 -0.34 -11.24 20.95
N PRO A 105 -1.36 -12.09 21.20
CA PRO A 105 -2.12 -12.73 20.12
C PRO A 105 -2.72 -11.75 19.10
N LEU A 106 -3.21 -10.60 19.56
CA LEU A 106 -3.74 -9.59 18.64
C LEU A 106 -2.63 -8.91 17.83
N LEU A 107 -1.47 -8.67 18.43
CA LEU A 107 -0.31 -8.12 17.74
C LEU A 107 0.17 -9.08 16.63
N GLU A 108 0.22 -10.39 16.91
CA GLU A 108 0.57 -11.41 15.92
C GLU A 108 -0.39 -11.41 14.73
N GLU A 109 -1.69 -11.27 14.97
CA GLU A 109 -2.70 -11.14 13.91
C GLU A 109 -2.52 -9.86 13.08
N LEU A 110 -2.14 -8.73 13.70
CA LEU A 110 -1.86 -7.49 12.95
C LEU A 110 -0.60 -7.62 12.07
N VAL A 111 0.43 -8.29 12.57
CA VAL A 111 1.64 -8.59 11.78
C VAL A 111 1.30 -9.55 10.63
N THR A 112 0.48 -10.56 10.90
CA THR A 112 -0.01 -11.53 9.92
C THR A 112 -0.87 -10.87 8.85
N LEU A 113 -1.77 -9.96 9.24
CA LEU A 113 -2.53 -9.12 8.32
C LEU A 113 -1.58 -8.40 7.36
N ARG A 114 -0.59 -7.68 7.89
CA ARG A 114 0.39 -6.95 7.06
C ARG A 114 1.09 -7.89 6.07
N ALA A 115 1.57 -9.04 6.53
CA ALA A 115 2.23 -10.02 5.68
C ALA A 115 1.33 -10.55 4.56
N ASN A 116 0.07 -10.86 4.88
CA ASN A 116 -0.91 -11.34 3.91
C ASN A 116 -1.29 -10.26 2.88
N VAL A 117 -1.45 -9.01 3.31
CA VAL A 117 -1.71 -7.89 2.39
C VAL A 117 -0.53 -7.68 1.43
N ILE A 118 0.71 -7.75 1.92
CA ILE A 118 1.91 -7.71 1.05
C ILE A 118 1.87 -8.84 0.04
N LYS A 119 1.50 -10.06 0.47
CA LYS A 119 1.44 -11.24 -0.40
C LYS A 119 0.41 -11.06 -1.51
N GLU A 120 -0.81 -10.59 -1.20
CA GLU A 120 -1.84 -10.36 -2.22
C GLU A 120 -1.47 -9.21 -3.15
N LEU A 121 -0.94 -8.10 -2.61
CA LEU A 121 -0.46 -6.98 -3.42
C LEU A 121 0.67 -7.41 -4.37
N LYS A 122 1.62 -8.21 -3.88
CA LYS A 122 2.73 -8.75 -4.69
C LYS A 122 2.22 -9.54 -5.90
N LYS A 123 1.18 -10.38 -5.73
CA LYS A 123 0.63 -11.17 -6.84
C LYS A 123 0.11 -10.29 -7.97
N VAL A 124 -0.66 -9.26 -7.62
CA VAL A 124 -1.28 -8.38 -8.63
C VAL A 124 -0.25 -7.48 -9.31
N LEU A 125 0.78 -7.05 -8.58
CA LEU A 125 1.92 -6.32 -9.17
C LEU A 125 2.71 -7.19 -10.16
N ILE A 126 3.04 -8.44 -9.78
CA ILE A 126 3.72 -9.39 -10.67
C ILE A 126 2.88 -9.67 -11.91
N SER A 127 1.57 -9.88 -11.76
CA SER A 127 0.65 -10.16 -12.87
C SER A 127 0.68 -9.04 -13.92
N TYR A 128 0.55 -7.78 -13.48
CA TYR A 128 0.63 -6.64 -14.39
C TYR A 128 1.99 -6.56 -15.07
N GLU A 129 3.08 -6.70 -14.30
CA GLU A 129 4.43 -6.54 -14.82
C GLU A 129 4.80 -7.61 -15.86
N LEU A 130 4.38 -8.86 -15.66
CA LEU A 130 4.55 -9.93 -16.65
C LEU A 130 3.90 -9.60 -18.00
N LYS A 131 2.73 -8.94 -17.98
CA LYS A 131 2.03 -8.52 -19.20
C LYS A 131 2.67 -7.27 -19.80
N ALA A 132 2.88 -6.23 -18.99
CA ALA A 132 3.35 -4.92 -19.43
C ALA A 132 4.78 -4.95 -19.99
N CYS A 133 5.60 -5.87 -19.49
CA CYS A 133 6.99 -6.05 -19.92
C CYS A 133 7.17 -7.01 -21.09
N ASN A 134 6.11 -7.73 -21.49
CA ASN A 134 6.16 -8.64 -22.61
C ASN A 134 5.74 -7.90 -23.90
N PRO A 135 6.62 -7.80 -24.92
CA PRO A 135 6.32 -7.03 -26.14
C PRO A 135 5.08 -7.48 -26.92
N LYS A 136 4.67 -8.76 -26.77
CA LYS A 136 3.47 -9.30 -27.40
C LYS A 136 2.23 -9.02 -26.57
N LEU A 137 2.30 -9.26 -25.25
CA LEU A 137 1.13 -9.13 -24.36
C LEU A 137 0.80 -7.65 -24.05
N CYS A 138 1.81 -6.79 -23.93
CA CYS A 138 1.60 -5.40 -23.53
C CYS A 138 0.76 -4.60 -24.53
N ARG A 139 0.76 -5.00 -25.81
CA ARG A 139 -0.07 -4.41 -26.88
C ARG A 139 -1.55 -4.80 -26.76
N LEU A 140 -1.84 -5.86 -26.01
CA LEU A 140 -3.19 -6.38 -25.78
C LEU A 140 -3.79 -5.85 -24.47
N LEU A 141 -2.98 -5.23 -23.60
CA LEU A 141 -3.46 -4.62 -22.37
C LEU A 141 -4.39 -3.44 -22.68
N LYS A 142 -5.64 -3.55 -22.25
CA LYS A 142 -6.67 -2.51 -22.43
C LYS A 142 -7.33 -2.10 -21.12
N GLU A 143 -7.20 -2.94 -20.10
CA GLU A 143 -7.73 -2.74 -18.77
C GLU A 143 -7.08 -1.52 -18.11
N GLU A 144 -7.88 -0.71 -17.41
CA GLU A 144 -7.36 0.43 -16.66
C GLU A 144 -6.34 -0.01 -15.61
N VAL A 145 -5.30 0.80 -15.45
CA VAL A 145 -4.27 0.58 -14.44
C VAL A 145 -4.18 1.77 -13.53
N LEU A 146 -3.96 1.51 -12.24
CA LEU A 146 -3.66 2.53 -11.26
C LEU A 146 -2.15 2.79 -11.23
N ASP A 147 -1.76 4.06 -11.35
CA ASP A 147 -0.43 4.53 -11.01
C ASP A 147 -0.33 4.70 -9.49
N CYS A 148 0.42 3.81 -8.83
CA CYS A 148 0.55 3.79 -7.38
C CYS A 148 1.27 5.05 -6.83
N LEU A 149 1.98 5.82 -7.66
CA LEU A 149 2.66 7.05 -7.22
C LEU A 149 1.70 8.23 -7.12
N HIS A 150 0.77 8.32 -8.07
CA HIS A 150 -0.11 9.47 -8.24
C HIS A 150 -1.58 9.18 -7.90
N CYS A 151 -1.93 7.93 -7.58
CA CYS A 151 -3.32 7.45 -7.45
C CYS A 151 -4.21 7.78 -8.65
N GLN A 152 -3.64 7.70 -9.86
CA GLN A 152 -4.35 8.02 -11.09
C GLN A 152 -4.66 6.75 -11.87
N ARG A 153 -5.91 6.64 -12.32
CA ARG A 153 -6.27 5.64 -13.32
C ARG A 153 -5.76 6.12 -14.68
N ILE A 154 -4.99 5.27 -15.33
CA ILE A 154 -4.34 5.58 -16.61
C ILE A 154 -4.56 4.41 -17.58
N THR A 155 -4.44 4.71 -18.87
CA THR A 155 -4.34 3.68 -19.90
C THR A 155 -2.99 2.95 -19.79
N PRO A 156 -2.96 1.61 -19.84
CA PRO A 156 -1.71 0.86 -19.78
C PRO A 156 -0.80 1.18 -20.96
N LYS A 157 0.51 1.19 -20.71
CA LYS A 157 1.54 1.32 -21.74
C LYS A 157 2.55 0.19 -21.58
N CYS A 158 3.12 -0.28 -22.69
CA CYS A 158 4.24 -1.19 -22.66
C CYS A 158 5.40 -0.61 -21.85
N VAL A 159 5.97 -1.42 -20.95
CA VAL A 159 7.12 -1.04 -20.14
C VAL A 159 8.38 -1.60 -20.78
N HIS A 160 9.41 -0.75 -20.89
CA HIS A 160 10.68 -1.18 -21.44
C HIS A 160 11.36 -2.18 -20.50
N LYS A 161 11.89 -3.28 -21.06
CA LYS A 161 12.48 -4.41 -20.31
C LYS A 161 13.49 -4.01 -19.23
N LYS A 162 14.25 -2.93 -19.45
CA LYS A 162 15.23 -2.37 -18.49
C LYS A 162 14.63 -1.89 -17.15
N TYR A 163 13.35 -1.54 -17.14
CA TYR A 163 12.61 -1.11 -15.94
C TYR A 163 11.81 -2.25 -15.31
N CYS A 164 11.73 -3.38 -16.00
CA CYS A 164 11.04 -4.56 -15.52
C CYS A 164 11.92 -5.31 -14.53
N PHE A 165 11.32 -5.77 -13.44
CA PHE A 165 11.92 -6.63 -12.44
C PHE A 165 13.20 -5.98 -11.87
N ALA A 166 13.16 -4.65 -11.68
CA ALA A 166 14.31 -3.84 -11.31
C ALA A 166 14.97 -4.31 -10.00
N CYS A 167 14.18 -4.85 -9.05
CA CYS A 167 14.71 -5.45 -7.83
C CYS A 167 15.45 -6.77 -8.07
N THR A 168 14.93 -7.65 -8.92
CA THR A 168 15.57 -8.93 -9.26
C THR A 168 16.91 -8.71 -9.99
N TYR A 169 17.01 -7.69 -10.84
CA TYR A 169 18.30 -7.29 -11.44
C TYR A 169 19.27 -6.65 -10.44
N ARG A 170 18.80 -5.84 -9.47
CA ARG A 170 19.65 -5.24 -8.42
C ARG A 170 20.22 -6.28 -7.46
N GLN A 171 19.42 -7.31 -7.14
CA GLN A 171 19.83 -8.40 -6.24
C GLN A 171 20.78 -9.38 -6.95
N ASN A 172 20.52 -9.69 -8.23
CA ASN A 172 21.43 -10.49 -9.05
C ASN A 172 22.75 -9.77 -9.37
N ARG A 173 22.77 -8.44 -9.55
CA ARG A 173 24.04 -7.68 -9.67
C ARG A 173 24.89 -7.71 -8.41
N LYS A 174 24.29 -7.73 -7.22
CA LYS A 174 25.04 -7.87 -5.95
C LYS A 174 25.61 -9.28 -5.77
N LEU A 175 24.94 -10.31 -6.29
CA LEU A 175 25.41 -11.70 -6.29
C LEU A 175 26.45 -12.00 -7.39
N LEU A 176 26.50 -11.21 -8.47
CA LEU A 176 27.48 -11.35 -9.55
C LEU A 176 28.72 -10.46 -9.37
N LEU A 177 28.80 -9.68 -8.29
CA LEU A 177 29.91 -8.80 -7.94
C LEU A 177 30.54 -9.16 -6.57
N GLN A 178 30.33 -10.40 -6.10
CA GLN A 178 31.03 -11.05 -4.98
C GLN A 178 31.63 -12.35 -5.47
#